data_AF-A0A5A5RL08-F1
#
_entry.id   AF-A0A5A5RL08-F1
#
_cell.length_a   1.000
_cell.length_b   1.000
_cell.length_c   1.000
_cell.angle_alpha   90.00
_cell.angle_beta   90.00
_cell.angle_gamma   90.00
#
_symmetry.space_group_name_H-M   'P 1'
#
loop_
_entity.id
_entity.type
_entity.pdbx_description
1 polymer ?
#
loop_
_entity_poly.entity_id
_entity_poly.type
_entity_poly.pdbx_seq_one_letter_code
_entity_poly.pdbx_strand_id
1 'polypeptide(L)'
;MLYTDAFRLIAEVIESKDKPSLPSGEIGRDAFGNVPSLIDQGIHRRVIIALGRQDILISGLQTSQEIKILGSSSDHLVIDSHNKRLKVGSEVSFNLDYGGLLTAMTSPFITKSYALNAVAQMS
;
A
#
# COMPACT_ATOMS: atom_id res chain seq x y z
N MET A 1 24.19 -5.96 0.81
CA MET A 1 22.82 -6.13 1.34
C MET A 1 22.16 -4.77 1.43
N LEU A 2 20.85 -4.69 1.19
CA LEU A 2 20.08 -3.46 1.31
C LEU A 2 19.71 -3.24 2.79
N TYR A 3 20.06 -2.08 3.36
CA TYR A 3 19.63 -1.69 4.71
C TYR A 3 18.23 -1.09 4.64
N THR A 4 17.21 -1.90 4.92
CA THR A 4 15.78 -1.54 4.71
C THR A 4 15.21 -0.57 5.76
N ASP A 5 16.00 -0.21 6.76
CA ASP A 5 15.68 0.78 7.79
C ASP A 5 16.09 2.22 7.42
N ALA A 6 16.95 2.38 6.40
CA ALA A 6 17.45 3.69 5.96
C ALA A 6 16.45 4.48 5.09
N PHE A 7 15.39 3.84 4.61
CA PHE A 7 14.38 4.46 3.75
C PHE A 7 12.99 3.97 4.14
N ARG A 8 12.01 4.86 3.96
CA ARG A 8 10.60 4.56 4.17
C ARG A 8 9.79 5.27 3.11
N LEU A 9 8.90 4.54 2.44
CA LEU A 9 7.90 5.14 1.57
C LEU A 9 6.68 5.48 2.41
N ILE A 10 6.16 6.69 2.26
CA ILE A 10 4.96 7.17 2.94
C ILE A 10 3.96 7.60 1.88
N ALA A 11 2.71 7.16 2.03
CA ALA A 11 1.61 7.57 1.17
C ALA A 11 0.32 7.80 1.96
N GLU A 12 -0.56 8.65 1.45
CA GLU A 12 -1.77 9.08 2.16
C GLU A 12 -2.98 8.18 1.84
N VAL A 13 -3.82 7.96 2.84
CA VAL A 13 -5.16 7.40 2.69
C VAL A 13 -6.11 8.43 2.09
N ILE A 14 -6.68 8.12 0.93
CA ILE A 14 -7.67 8.99 0.26
C ILE A 14 -9.11 8.46 0.37
N GLU A 15 -9.30 7.16 0.65
CA GLU A 15 -10.61 6.58 0.97
C GLU A 15 -10.45 5.51 2.05
N SER A 16 -11.41 5.41 2.97
CA SER A 16 -11.47 4.34 3.98
C SER A 16 -12.93 3.99 4.28
N LYS A 17 -13.35 2.77 3.92
CA LYS A 17 -14.74 2.31 4.05
C LYS A 17 -14.80 0.86 4.52
N ASP A 18 -15.79 0.57 5.36
CA ASP A 18 -16.15 -0.80 5.69
C ASP A 18 -16.88 -1.44 4.49
N LYS A 19 -16.40 -2.60 4.02
CA LYS A 19 -16.99 -3.33 2.90
C LYS A 19 -17.06 -4.83 3.21
N PRO A 20 -18.12 -5.53 2.77
CA PRO A 20 -18.12 -6.99 2.79
C PRO A 20 -16.99 -7.52 1.90
N SER A 21 -16.37 -8.63 2.31
CA SER A 21 -15.38 -9.37 1.51
C SER A 21 -15.96 -9.88 0.21
N LEU A 22 -17.25 -10.22 0.21
CA LEU A 22 -17.99 -10.61 -0.98
C LEU A 22 -18.65 -9.40 -1.65
N PRO A 23 -18.62 -9.33 -3.00
CA PRO A 23 -19.41 -8.34 -3.72
C PRO A 23 -20.91 -8.61 -3.50
N SER A 24 -21.72 -7.55 -3.45
CA SER A 24 -23.17 -7.68 -3.48
C SER A 24 -23.62 -7.97 -4.92
N GLY A 25 -24.13 -9.18 -5.18
CA GLY A 25 -24.64 -9.60 -6.49
C GLY A 25 -24.15 -11.00 -6.89
N GLU A 26 -24.50 -11.45 -8.09
CA GLU A 26 -23.96 -12.71 -8.63
C GLU A 26 -22.47 -12.55 -8.96
N ILE A 27 -21.65 -13.53 -8.58
CA ILE A 27 -20.22 -13.55 -8.89
C ILE A 27 -20.07 -13.83 -10.40
N GLY A 28 -19.83 -12.76 -11.16
CA GLY A 28 -19.52 -12.83 -12.58
C GLY A 28 -18.11 -13.37 -12.86
N ARG A 29 -17.82 -13.58 -14.14
CA ARG A 29 -16.47 -13.92 -14.59
C ARG A 29 -15.54 -12.70 -14.48
N ASP A 30 -14.28 -12.93 -14.16
CA ASP A 30 -13.24 -11.91 -14.28
C ASP A 30 -12.96 -11.55 -15.76
N ALA A 31 -12.07 -10.58 -15.99
CA ALA A 31 -11.70 -10.11 -17.32
C ALA A 31 -11.07 -11.20 -18.23
N PHE A 32 -10.79 -12.38 -17.69
CA PHE A 32 -10.18 -13.52 -18.37
C PHE A 32 -11.12 -14.73 -18.43
N GLY A 33 -12.38 -14.58 -18.02
CA GLY A 33 -13.40 -15.62 -18.12
C GLY A 33 -13.45 -16.60 -16.94
N ASN A 34 -12.66 -16.40 -15.89
CA ASN A 34 -12.66 -17.28 -14.72
C ASN A 34 -13.73 -16.86 -13.72
N VAL A 35 -14.36 -17.81 -13.02
CA VAL A 35 -15.19 -17.51 -11.86
C VAL A 35 -14.28 -17.48 -10.62
N PRO A 36 -14.07 -16.31 -9.99
CA PRO A 36 -13.21 -16.24 -8.81
C PRO A 36 -13.86 -16.97 -7.63
N SER A 37 -13.10 -17.89 -7.02
CA SER A 37 -13.44 -18.46 -5.71
C SER A 37 -13.13 -17.40 -4.64
N LEU A 38 -14.15 -16.69 -4.17
CA LEU A 38 -14.02 -15.75 -3.06
C LEU A 38 -14.45 -16.44 -1.76
N ILE A 39 -13.55 -16.47 -0.78
CA ILE A 39 -13.86 -16.91 0.59
C ILE A 39 -14.45 -15.70 1.33
N ASP A 40 -15.63 -15.86 1.92
CA ASP A 40 -16.19 -14.84 2.79
C ASP A 40 -15.38 -14.74 4.09
N GLN A 41 -14.90 -13.55 4.38
CA GLN A 41 -14.13 -13.21 5.56
C GLN A 41 -14.85 -12.17 6.44
N GLY A 42 -16.06 -11.74 6.05
CA GLY A 42 -16.91 -10.81 6.78
C GLY A 42 -16.76 -9.35 6.32
N ILE A 43 -16.85 -8.42 7.27
CA ILE A 43 -16.66 -6.98 7.00
C ILE A 43 -15.19 -6.63 7.17
N HIS A 44 -14.59 -6.06 6.13
CA HIS A 44 -13.21 -5.62 6.10
C HIS A 44 -13.12 -4.12 5.88
N ARG A 45 -12.06 -3.53 6.42
CA ARG A 45 -11.75 -2.13 6.18
C ARG A 45 -10.97 -2.01 4.87
N ARG A 46 -11.66 -1.63 3.79
CA ARG A 46 -11.01 -1.33 2.52
C ARG A 46 -10.53 0.11 2.50
N VAL A 47 -9.25 0.28 2.21
CA VAL A 47 -8.58 1.58 2.19
C VAL A 47 -7.94 1.79 0.82
N ILE A 48 -8.08 2.99 0.28
CA ILE A 48 -7.44 3.43 -0.96
C ILE A 48 -6.32 4.40 -0.59
N ILE A 49 -5.12 4.12 -1.08
CA ILE A 49 -3.91 4.90 -0.87
C ILE A 49 -3.55 5.61 -2.17
N ALA A 50 -3.12 6.89 -2.06
CA ALA A 50 -2.56 7.68 -3.16
C ALA A 50 -1.15 7.21 -3.52
N LEU A 51 -1.07 5.99 -4.08
CA LEU A 51 0.14 5.33 -4.54
C LEU A 51 -0.26 4.24 -5.54
N GLY A 52 0.25 4.27 -6.77
CA GLY A 52 -0.09 3.30 -7.82
C GLY A 52 1.11 2.80 -8.60
N ARG A 53 0.83 2.05 -9.67
CA ARG A 53 1.86 1.48 -10.56
C ARG A 53 2.67 2.52 -11.34
N GLN A 54 2.15 3.73 -11.50
CA GLN A 54 2.90 4.85 -12.07
C GLN A 54 3.94 5.41 -11.10
N ASP A 55 3.73 5.25 -9.80
CA ASP A 55 4.61 5.77 -8.77
C ASP A 55 5.72 4.76 -8.43
N ILE A 56 5.39 3.47 -8.34
CA ILE A 56 6.31 2.44 -7.84
C ILE A 56 5.99 1.03 -8.37
N LEU A 57 6.99 0.14 -8.32
CA LEU A 57 6.79 -1.30 -8.43
C LEU A 57 6.07 -1.86 -7.20
N ILE A 58 4.78 -2.18 -7.35
CA ILE A 58 3.91 -2.66 -6.26
C ILE A 58 4.43 -3.95 -5.60
N SER A 59 5.02 -4.87 -6.38
CA SER A 59 5.57 -6.11 -5.83
C SER A 59 6.78 -5.89 -4.92
N GLY A 60 7.41 -4.71 -4.99
CA GLY A 60 8.50 -4.31 -4.12
C GLY A 60 8.06 -3.65 -2.81
N LEU A 61 6.75 -3.50 -2.58
CA LEU A 61 6.20 -3.00 -1.32
C LEU A 61 6.16 -4.10 -0.27
N GLN A 62 6.63 -3.76 0.93
CA GLN A 62 6.51 -4.59 2.12
C GLN A 62 5.65 -3.86 3.17
N THR A 63 4.59 -4.52 3.62
CA THR A 63 3.65 -4.03 4.63
C THR A 63 3.90 -4.67 5.99
N SER A 64 3.38 -4.05 7.05
CA SER A 64 3.21 -4.74 8.33
C SER A 64 2.24 -5.92 8.20
N GLN A 65 2.36 -6.93 9.06
CA GLN A 65 1.48 -8.12 9.05
C GLN A 65 -0.03 -7.78 9.13
N GLU A 66 -0.40 -6.62 9.64
CA GLU A 66 -1.79 -6.15 9.77
C GLU A 66 -2.38 -5.50 8.51
N ILE A 67 -1.59 -5.32 7.45
CA ILE A 67 -2.03 -4.67 6.20
C ILE A 67 -1.80 -5.62 5.03
N LYS A 68 -2.87 -5.94 4.31
CA LYS A 68 -2.83 -6.78 3.11
C LYS A 68 -3.09 -5.93 1.87
N ILE A 69 -2.20 -6.02 0.88
CA ILE A 69 -2.46 -5.44 -0.44
C ILE A 69 -3.48 -6.32 -1.17
N LEU A 70 -4.61 -5.72 -1.57
CA LEU A 70 -5.66 -6.40 -2.33
C LEU A 70 -5.48 -6.22 -3.85
N GLY A 71 -4.88 -5.11 -4.27
CA GLY A 71 -4.63 -4.82 -5.68
C GLY A 71 -4.18 -3.38 -5.90
N SER A 72 -3.87 -3.03 -7.15
CA SER A 72 -3.44 -1.69 -7.55
C SER A 72 -4.01 -1.28 -8.89
N SER A 73 -4.14 0.03 -9.08
CA SER A 73 -4.41 0.73 -10.34
C SER A 73 -3.12 1.41 -10.84
N SER A 74 -3.21 2.24 -11.87
CA SER A 74 -2.16 3.15 -12.30
C SER A 74 -1.74 4.12 -11.19
N ASP A 75 -2.69 4.63 -10.42
CA ASP A 75 -2.55 5.78 -9.52
C ASP A 75 -2.95 5.50 -8.06
N HIS A 76 -3.45 4.29 -7.77
CA HIS A 76 -3.95 3.95 -6.44
C HIS A 76 -3.66 2.50 -6.03
N LEU A 77 -3.54 2.29 -4.72
CA LEU A 77 -3.34 1.00 -4.08
C LEU A 77 -4.54 0.71 -3.18
N VAL A 78 -5.09 -0.48 -3.30
CA VAL A 78 -6.18 -0.96 -2.46
C VAL A 78 -5.61 -1.90 -1.43
N ILE A 79 -5.83 -1.58 -0.15
CA ILE A 79 -5.41 -2.41 0.98
C ILE A 79 -6.62 -2.81 1.83
N ASP A 80 -6.49 -3.96 2.49
CA ASP A 80 -7.29 -4.35 3.64
C ASP A 80 -6.46 -4.05 4.89
N SER A 81 -6.98 -3.17 5.75
CA SER A 81 -6.33 -2.82 7.02
C SER A 81 -6.89 -3.62 8.20
N HIS A 82 -7.70 -4.65 7.94
CA HIS A 82 -8.37 -5.48 8.93
C HIS A 82 -9.06 -4.62 10.00
N ASN A 83 -8.60 -4.70 11.26
CA ASN A 83 -9.16 -3.97 12.39
C ASN A 83 -8.57 -2.56 12.56
N LYS A 84 -7.53 -2.20 11.82
CA LYS A 84 -6.87 -0.89 11.94
C LYS A 84 -7.72 0.18 11.27
N ARG A 85 -8.15 1.16 12.07
CA ARG A 85 -8.98 2.29 11.60
C ARG A 85 -8.12 3.39 11.01
N LEU A 86 -7.64 3.18 9.79
CA LEU A 86 -7.00 4.23 8.99
C LEU A 86 -8.08 5.23 8.55
N LYS A 87 -7.89 6.53 8.82
CA LYS A 87 -8.80 7.61 8.39
C LYS A 87 -8.27 8.24 7.12
N VAL A 88 -9.15 8.89 6.34
CA VAL A 88 -8.70 9.77 5.24
C VAL A 88 -7.72 10.82 5.79
N GLY A 89 -6.64 11.08 5.06
CA GLY A 89 -5.53 11.93 5.48
C GLY A 89 -4.50 11.24 6.39
N SER A 90 -4.70 9.97 6.76
CA SER A 90 -3.68 9.22 7.52
C SER A 90 -2.55 8.79 6.61
N GLU A 91 -1.32 8.79 7.14
CA GLU A 91 -0.15 8.25 6.46
C GLU A 91 -0.03 6.73 6.64
N VAL A 92 0.36 6.04 5.58
CA VAL A 92 0.73 4.62 5.59
C VAL A 92 2.18 4.50 5.14
N SER A 93 2.98 3.81 5.96
CA SER A 93 4.38 3.55 5.67
C SER A 93 4.59 2.17 5.09
N PHE A 94 5.42 2.08 4.05
CA PHE A 94 5.87 0.84 3.44
C PHE A 94 7.39 0.73 3.53
N ASN A 95 7.87 -0.47 3.84
CA ASN A 95 9.26 -0.83 3.59
C ASN A 95 9.39 -1.23 2.11
N LEU A 96 10.58 -1.10 1.55
CA LEU A 96 10.83 -1.43 0.14
C LEU A 96 11.89 -2.52 0.03
N ASP A 97 11.68 -3.42 -0.93
CA ASP A 97 12.80 -4.20 -1.45
C ASP A 97 13.63 -3.36 -2.45
N TYR A 98 14.62 -3.99 -3.07
CA TYR A 98 15.46 -3.29 -4.05
C TYR A 98 14.67 -2.75 -5.26
N GLY A 99 13.71 -3.52 -5.78
CA GLY A 99 12.91 -3.11 -6.94
C GLY A 99 11.96 -1.96 -6.60
N GLY A 100 11.34 -2.02 -5.42
CA GLY A 100 10.53 -0.94 -4.87
C GLY A 100 11.37 0.32 -4.67
N LEU A 101 12.54 0.22 -4.05
CA LEU A 101 13.43 1.35 -3.83
C LEU A 101 13.90 1.97 -5.14
N LEU A 102 14.36 1.15 -6.10
CA LEU A 102 14.85 1.63 -7.39
C LEU A 102 13.77 2.44 -8.12
N THR A 103 12.56 1.89 -8.20
CA THR A 103 11.44 2.56 -8.88
C THR A 103 10.95 3.79 -8.12
N ALA A 104 10.93 3.77 -6.80
CA ALA A 104 10.58 4.94 -5.99
C ALA A 104 11.57 6.10 -6.21
N MET A 105 12.87 5.79 -6.24
CA MET A 105 13.93 6.79 -6.38
C MET A 105 13.98 7.40 -7.79
N THR A 106 13.61 6.64 -8.83
CA THR A 106 13.59 7.12 -10.22
C THR A 106 12.24 7.71 -10.66
N SER A 107 11.17 7.48 -9.90
CA SER A 107 9.85 8.03 -10.20
C SER A 107 9.82 9.56 -10.10
N PRO A 108 9.33 10.29 -11.12
CA PRO A 108 9.18 11.74 -11.05
C PRO A 108 8.01 12.18 -10.14
N PHE A 109 7.13 11.25 -9.77
CA PHE A 109 5.92 11.52 -8.98
C PHE A 109 6.15 11.39 -7.47
N ILE A 110 7.27 10.80 -7.05
CA ILE A 110 7.64 10.65 -5.64
C ILE A 110 8.58 11.77 -5.21
N THR A 111 8.21 12.49 -4.16
CA THR A 111 9.08 13.47 -3.49
C THR A 111 10.07 12.76 -2.59
N LYS A 112 11.35 13.17 -2.63
CA LYS A 112 12.42 12.63 -1.78
C LYS A 112 12.75 13.62 -0.68
N SER A 113 12.65 13.16 0.56
CA SER A 113 13.06 13.92 1.74
C SER A 113 14.19 13.18 2.43
N TYR A 114 15.28 13.89 2.75
CA TYR A 114 16.46 13.33 3.38
C TYR A 114 16.49 13.77 4.84
N ALA A 115 16.34 12.82 5.76
CA ALA A 115 16.55 13.06 7.18
C ALA A 115 18.05 12.99 7.47
N LEU A 116 18.67 14.11 7.82
CA LEU A 116 19.99 14.11 8.42
C LEU A 116 19.84 13.70 9.88
N ASN A 117 20.41 12.57 10.28
CA ASN A 117 20.58 12.29 11.70
C ASN A 117 21.52 13.35 12.25
N ALA A 118 21.00 14.29 13.04
CA ALA A 118 21.83 15.10 13.90
C ALA A 118 22.52 14.13 14.87
N VAL A 119 23.79 13.82 14.59
CA VAL A 119 24.66 13.19 15.58
C VAL A 119 24.60 14.11 16.79
N ALA A 120 24.10 13.57 17.92
CA ALA A 120 24.07 14.27 19.18
C ALA A 120 25.46 14.85 19.45
N GLN A 121 25.58 16.17 19.38
CA GLN A 121 26.58 16.88 20.15
C GLN A 121 26.22 16.64 21.62
N MET A 122 26.88 15.68 22.25
CA MET A 122 27.02 15.65 23.70
C MET A 122 28.44 15.20 24.02
N SER A 123 29.21 16.23 24.37
CA SER A 123 30.42 16.27 25.19
C SER A 123 30.37 15.34 26.40
#